data_AF-X1SBL7-F1
#
_entry.id   AF-X1SBL7-F1
#
_cell.length_a   1.000
_cell.length_b   1.000
_cell.length_c   1.000
_cell.angle_alpha   90.00
_cell.angle_beta   90.00
_cell.angle_gamma   90.00
#
_symmetry.space_group_name_H-M   'P 1'
#
loop_
_entity.id
_entity.type
_entity.pdbx_description
1 polymer ?
#
loop_
_entity_poly.entity_id
_entity_poly.type
_entity_poly.pdbx_seq_one_letter_code
_entity_poly.pdbx_strand_id
1 'polypeptide(L)'
;MDPYGVLELTHRLGREPNIDTALHIMQWELGDLAKSHTYSKWHPDLESSYKAEAKLALSSLFFQFHVVAALLDASPAELLVTGIETVQDRIKEKEQKVGRFQHYVGDQKEE
;
A
#
# COMPACT_ATOMS: atom_id res chain seq x y z
N MET A 1 -8.78 -14.26 15.21
CA MET A 1 -9.08 -12.81 15.24
C MET A 1 -10.58 -12.67 15.12
N ASP A 2 -11.16 -11.72 15.85
CA ASP A 2 -12.60 -11.52 15.89
C ASP A 2 -13.06 -10.70 14.66
N PRO A 3 -13.85 -11.28 13.71
CA PRO A 3 -14.31 -10.57 12.51
C PRO A 3 -15.22 -9.37 12.82
N TYR A 4 -15.72 -9.24 14.06
CA TYR A 4 -16.50 -8.08 14.49
C TYR A 4 -15.67 -6.80 14.62
N GLY A 5 -14.33 -6.90 14.66
CA GLY A 5 -13.48 -5.72 14.84
C GLY A 5 -13.51 -4.74 13.67
N VAL A 6 -13.48 -5.17 12.40
CA VAL A 6 -13.43 -4.23 11.26
C VAL A 6 -14.74 -3.45 11.10
N LEU A 7 -15.88 -4.09 11.34
CA LEU A 7 -17.20 -3.46 11.28
C LEU A 7 -17.37 -2.46 12.42
N GLU A 8 -16.96 -2.82 13.64
CA GLU A 8 -16.99 -1.92 14.79
C GLU A 8 -16.09 -0.69 14.56
N LEU A 9 -14.87 -0.91 14.05
CA LEU A 9 -13.93 0.15 13.73
C LEU A 9 -14.47 1.09 12.63
N THR A 10 -15.07 0.52 11.59
CA THR A 10 -15.69 1.30 10.49
C THR A 10 -16.86 2.13 11.02
N HIS A 11 -17.70 1.55 11.89
CA HIS A 11 -18.79 2.26 12.53
C HIS A 11 -18.31 3.40 13.43
N ARG A 12 -17.24 3.18 14.19
CA ARG A 12 -16.61 4.21 15.02
C ARG A 12 -16.07 5.36 14.16
N LEU A 13 -15.40 5.05 13.06
CA LEU A 13 -14.88 6.04 12.11
C LEU A 13 -15.99 6.95 11.55
N GLY A 14 -17.18 6.41 11.29
CA GLY A 14 -18.34 7.18 10.82
C GLY A 14 -18.93 8.15 11.85
N ARG A 15 -18.64 7.96 13.15
CA ARG A 15 -19.12 8.84 14.24
C ARG A 15 -18.06 9.83 14.68
N GLU A 16 -16.83 9.34 14.85
CA GLU A 16 -15.68 10.08 15.32
C GLU A 16 -14.52 9.81 14.36
N PRO A 17 -14.42 10.57 13.26
CA PRO A 17 -13.33 10.43 12.30
C PRO A 17 -11.98 10.67 13.00
N ASN A 18 -11.11 9.67 12.93
CA ASN A 18 -9.83 9.65 13.63
C ASN A 18 -8.83 8.86 12.76
N ILE A 19 -7.62 9.40 12.64
CA ILE A 19 -6.58 8.85 11.77
C ILE A 19 -6.08 7.48 12.22
N ASP A 20 -5.89 7.26 13.53
CA ASP A 20 -5.48 5.98 14.10
C ASP A 20 -6.50 4.87 13.79
N THR A 21 -7.80 5.19 13.83
CA THR A 21 -8.86 4.22 13.49
C THR A 21 -8.84 3.90 12.00
N ALA A 22 -8.70 4.90 11.13
CA ALA A 22 -8.59 4.68 9.68
C ALA A 22 -7.35 3.84 9.34
N LEU A 23 -6.19 4.15 9.94
CA LEU A 23 -4.95 3.38 9.77
C LEU A 23 -5.08 1.94 10.27
N HIS A 24 -5.78 1.71 11.38
CA HIS A 24 -6.01 0.36 11.89
C HIS A 24 -6.88 -0.47 10.92
N ILE A 25 -7.92 0.13 10.33
CA ILE A 25 -8.73 -0.53 9.30
C ILE A 25 -7.88 -0.83 8.07
N MET A 26 -7.05 0.12 7.61
CA MET A 26 -6.12 -0.13 6.49
C MET A 26 -5.20 -1.32 6.75
N GLN A 27 -4.69 -1.48 7.97
CA GLN A 27 -3.85 -2.61 8.32
C GLN A 27 -4.59 -3.96 8.19
N TRP A 28 -5.85 -4.02 8.60
CA TRP A 28 -6.67 -5.23 8.46
C TRP A 28 -6.94 -5.56 7.00
N GLU A 29 -7.35 -4.57 6.20
CA GLU A 29 -7.67 -4.75 4.78
C GLU A 29 -6.43 -5.13 3.96
N LEU A 30 -5.25 -4.64 4.32
CA LEU A 30 -3.99 -5.13 3.75
C LEU A 30 -3.75 -6.61 4.05
N GLY A 31 -4.07 -7.05 5.26
CA GLY A 31 -4.00 -8.45 5.67
C GLY A 31 -4.93 -9.34 4.85
N ASP A 32 -6.19 -8.92 4.68
CA ASP A 32 -7.17 -9.65 3.87
C ASP A 32 -6.78 -9.66 2.39
N LEU A 33 -6.31 -8.55 1.84
CA LEU A 33 -5.79 -8.49 0.47
C LEU A 33 -4.63 -9.48 0.26
N ALA A 34 -3.65 -9.50 1.19
CA ALA A 34 -2.51 -10.41 1.11
C ALA A 34 -2.92 -11.89 1.24
N LYS A 35 -3.84 -12.18 2.17
CA LYS A 35 -4.40 -13.52 2.37
C LYS A 35 -5.13 -14.00 1.12
N SER A 36 -6.10 -13.23 0.61
CA SER A 36 -6.90 -13.63 -0.54
C SER A 36 -6.04 -13.75 -1.81
N HIS A 37 -5.05 -12.88 -2.02
CA HIS A 37 -4.09 -13.04 -3.13
C HIS A 37 -3.23 -14.30 -3.02
N THR A 38 -2.81 -14.66 -1.81
CA THR A 38 -2.04 -15.89 -1.57
C THR A 38 -2.90 -17.12 -1.76
N TYR A 39 -4.11 -17.11 -1.21
CA TYR A 39 -5.03 -18.26 -1.24
C TYR A 39 -5.58 -18.50 -2.64
N SER A 40 -5.75 -17.46 -3.46
CA SER A 40 -6.11 -17.64 -4.87
C SER A 40 -5.08 -18.45 -5.65
N LYS A 41 -3.81 -18.46 -5.22
CA LYS A 41 -2.74 -19.28 -5.83
C LYS A 41 -2.71 -20.70 -5.26
N TRP A 42 -2.99 -20.86 -3.97
CA TRP A 42 -2.99 -22.16 -3.30
C TRP A 42 -4.24 -22.99 -3.57
N HIS A 43 -5.37 -22.34 -3.88
CA HIS A 43 -6.66 -22.96 -4.13
C HIS A 43 -7.22 -22.48 -5.50
N PRO A 44 -6.70 -23.00 -6.62
CA PRO A 44 -7.12 -22.57 -7.96
C PRO A 44 -8.61 -22.81 -8.25
N ASP A 45 -9.21 -23.81 -7.60
CA ASP A 45 -10.64 -24.11 -7.65
C ASP A 45 -11.53 -23.01 -7.05
N LEU A 46 -10.96 -22.19 -6.17
CA LEU A 46 -11.63 -21.07 -5.50
C LEU A 46 -11.09 -19.70 -5.95
N GLU A 47 -10.31 -19.65 -7.04
CA GLU A 47 -9.60 -18.45 -7.48
C GLU A 47 -10.54 -17.25 -7.68
N SER A 48 -11.72 -17.46 -8.27
CA SER A 48 -12.70 -16.41 -8.53
C SER A 48 -13.22 -15.77 -7.24
N SER A 49 -13.51 -16.58 -6.22
CA SER A 49 -13.95 -16.12 -4.90
C SER A 49 -12.86 -15.33 -4.20
N TYR A 50 -11.63 -15.84 -4.15
CA TYR A 50 -10.52 -15.12 -3.54
C TYR A 50 -10.16 -13.83 -4.29
N LYS A 51 -10.30 -13.79 -5.62
CA LYS A 51 -10.17 -12.54 -6.39
C LYS A 51 -11.27 -11.54 -6.05
N ALA A 52 -12.49 -12.00 -5.77
CA ALA A 52 -13.57 -11.11 -5.34
C ALA A 52 -13.30 -10.51 -3.96
N GLU A 53 -12.84 -11.32 -3.00
CA GLU A 53 -12.41 -10.83 -1.68
C GLU A 53 -11.25 -9.83 -1.79
N ALA A 54 -10.24 -10.13 -2.60
CA ALA A 54 -9.11 -9.23 -2.83
C ALA A 54 -9.58 -7.88 -3.42
N LYS A 55 -10.58 -7.88 -4.31
CA LYS A 55 -11.16 -6.65 -4.85
C LYS A 55 -11.89 -5.85 -3.76
N LEU A 56 -12.65 -6.51 -2.90
CA LEU A 56 -13.35 -5.85 -1.78
C LEU A 56 -12.35 -5.20 -0.82
N ALA A 57 -11.32 -5.93 -0.41
CA ALA A 57 -10.26 -5.42 0.45
C ALA A 57 -9.54 -4.23 -0.19
N LEU A 58 -9.23 -4.31 -1.50
CA LEU A 58 -8.62 -3.19 -2.22
C LEU A 58 -9.53 -1.97 -2.32
N SER A 59 -10.84 -2.15 -2.53
CA SER A 59 -11.81 -1.05 -2.52
C SER A 59 -11.90 -0.39 -1.14
N SER A 60 -11.89 -1.20 -0.06
CA SER A 60 -11.88 -0.70 1.32
C SER A 60 -10.60 0.11 1.59
N LEU A 61 -9.42 -0.40 1.19
CA LEU A 61 -8.16 0.33 1.28
C LEU A 61 -8.20 1.67 0.57
N PHE A 62 -8.75 1.71 -0.65
CA PHE A 62 -8.86 2.94 -1.43
C PHE A 62 -9.77 3.95 -0.71
N PHE A 63 -10.89 3.50 -0.14
CA PHE A 63 -11.77 4.35 0.66
C PHE A 63 -11.05 4.89 1.90
N GLN A 64 -10.38 4.04 2.68
CA GLN A 64 -9.66 4.46 3.89
C GLN A 64 -8.52 5.43 3.57
N PHE A 65 -7.83 5.27 2.43
CA PHE A 65 -6.85 6.24 1.96
C PHE A 65 -7.46 7.63 1.76
N HIS A 66 -8.68 7.73 1.23
CA HIS A 66 -9.38 9.02 1.10
C HIS A 66 -9.74 9.61 2.46
N VAL A 67 -10.14 8.78 3.42
CA VAL A 67 -10.43 9.23 4.78
C VAL A 67 -9.16 9.77 5.45
N VAL A 68 -8.04 9.05 5.35
CA VAL A 68 -6.75 9.50 5.89
C VAL A 68 -6.31 10.80 5.23
N ALA A 69 -6.42 10.92 3.91
CA ALA A 69 -6.10 12.15 3.19
C ALA A 69 -6.92 13.33 3.70
N ALA A 70 -8.24 13.16 3.83
CA ALA A 70 -9.13 14.19 4.36
C ALA A 70 -8.79 14.58 5.80
N LEU A 71 -8.43 13.61 6.66
CA LEU A 71 -8.02 13.86 8.04
C LEU A 71 -6.66 14.56 8.17
N LEU A 72 -5.84 14.53 7.12
CA LEU A 72 -4.55 15.21 7.02
C LEU A 72 -4.66 16.56 6.30
N ASP A 73 -5.88 17.05 6.03
CA ASP A 73 -6.14 18.25 5.23
C ASP A 73 -5.43 18.21 3.85
N ALA A 74 -5.35 17.02 3.25
CA ALA A 74 -4.69 16.79 1.98
C ALA A 74 -5.65 16.18 0.95
N SER A 75 -5.45 16.50 -0.33
CA SER A 75 -6.14 15.79 -1.40
C SER A 75 -5.44 14.45 -1.71
N PRO A 76 -6.19 13.40 -2.08
CA PRO A 76 -5.62 12.14 -2.57
C PRO A 76 -4.63 12.33 -3.74
N ALA A 77 -4.87 13.33 -4.59
CA ALA A 77 -4.02 13.65 -5.73
C ALA A 77 -2.66 14.22 -5.30
N GLU A 78 -2.62 15.13 -4.32
CA GLU A 78 -1.38 15.67 -3.76
C GLU A 78 -0.52 14.56 -3.15
N LEU A 79 -1.11 13.70 -2.33
CA LEU A 79 -0.41 12.57 -1.71
C LEU A 79 0.16 11.60 -2.76
N LEU A 80 -0.59 11.35 -3.84
CA LEU A 80 -0.14 10.50 -4.95
C LEU A 80 1.06 11.12 -5.67
N VAL A 81 1.02 12.43 -5.98
CA VAL A 81 2.12 13.14 -6.63
C VAL A 81 3.38 13.08 -5.76
N THR A 82 3.27 13.41 -4.46
CA THR A 82 4.39 13.33 -3.52
C THR A 82 4.98 11.92 -3.45
N GLY A 83 4.13 10.89 -3.45
CA GLY A 83 4.56 9.49 -3.47
C GLY A 83 5.33 9.12 -4.75
N ILE A 84 4.82 9.52 -5.91
CA ILE A 84 5.48 9.27 -7.22
C ILE A 84 6.83 9.96 -7.28
N GLU A 85 6.91 11.25 -6.93
CA GLU A 85 8.15 12.02 -6.92
C GLU A 85 9.20 11.37 -6.01
N THR A 86 8.79 10.97 -4.80
CA THR A 86 9.67 10.27 -3.84
C THR A 86 10.22 8.96 -4.41
N VAL A 87 9.39 8.17 -5.10
CA VAL A 87 9.83 6.92 -5.74
C VAL A 87 10.77 7.19 -6.90
N GLN A 88 10.47 8.17 -7.75
CA GLN A 88 11.31 8.55 -8.89
C GLN A 88 12.69 9.04 -8.45
N ASP A 89 12.76 9.86 -7.41
CA ASP A 89 14.03 10.35 -6.89
C ASP A 89 14.88 9.22 -6.31
N ARG A 90 14.27 8.27 -5.60
CA ARG A 90 14.96 7.06 -5.13
C ARG A 90 15.48 6.18 -6.28
N ILE A 91 14.77 6.13 -7.40
CA ILE A 91 15.24 5.42 -8.61
C ILE A 91 16.47 6.14 -9.19
N LYS A 92 16.40 7.45 -9.40
CA LYS A 92 17.54 8.25 -9.91
C LYS A 92 18.77 8.13 -9.02
N GLU A 93 18.61 8.18 -7.69
CA GLU A 93 19.72 8.01 -6.74
C GLU A 93 20.41 6.65 -6.89
N LYS A 94 19.64 5.58 -7.08
CA LYS A 94 20.18 4.24 -7.29
C LYS A 94 20.94 4.16 -8.61
N GLU A 95 20.37 4.68 -9.70
CA GLU A 95 21.02 4.70 -11.01
C GLU A 95 22.33 5.50 -11.00
N GLN A 96 22.38 6.65 -10.33
CA GLN A 96 23.61 7.44 -10.18
C GLN A 96 24.69 6.74 -9.33
N LYS A 97 24.29 5.96 -8.31
CA LYS A 97 25.24 5.17 -7.50
C LYS A 97 25.80 3.99 -8.31
N VAL A 98 24.96 3.33 -9.11
CA VAL A 98 25.37 2.23 -10.00
C VAL A 98 26.27 2.76 -11.13
N GLY A 99 25.93 3.89 -11.76
CA GLY A 99 26.75 4.52 -12.79
C GLY A 99 28.11 5.01 -12.28
N ARG A 100 28.17 5.54 -11.05
CA ARG A 100 29.44 5.87 -10.38
C ARG A 100 30.28 4.62 -10.13
N PHE A 101 29.69 3.51 -9.68
CA PHE A 101 30.39 2.24 -9.49
C PHE A 101 30.97 1.67 -10.79
N GLN A 102 30.27 1.79 -11.91
CA GLN A 102 30.78 1.35 -13.22
C GLN A 102 32.00 2.16 -13.67
N HIS A 103 32.04 3.46 -13.35
CA HIS A 103 33.20 4.30 -13.63
C HIS A 103 34.41 3.88 -12.77
N TYR A 104 34.21 3.65 -11.47
CA TYR A 104 35.28 3.22 -10.56
C TYR A 104 35.84 1.82 -10.87
N VAL A 105 35.01 0.89 -11.37
CA VAL A 105 35.47 -0.47 -11.75
C VAL A 105 36.11 -0.49 -13.13
N GLY A 106 35.80 0.48 -14.00
CA GLY A 106 36.46 0.67 -15.29
C GLY A 106 37.91 1.15 -15.15
N ASP A 107 38.17 2.02 -14.17
CA ASP A 107 39.49 2.64 -13.96
C ASP A 107 40.50 1.72 -13.24
N GLN A 108 40.07 0.59 -12.65
CA GLN A 108 40.95 -0.36 -11.93
C GLN A 108 41.53 -1.49 -12.80
N LYS A 109 41.26 -1.51 -14.12
CA LYS A 109 41.79 -2.55 -15.03
C LYS A 109 42.99 -2.09 -15.88
N GLU A 110 43.51 -0.89 -15.64
CA GLU A 110 44.64 -0.31 -16.38
C GLU A 110 45.94 -0.17 -15.56
N GLU A 111 46.07 -0.82 -14.39
CA GLU A 111 47.35 -0.96 -13.66
C GLU A 111 47.89 -2.40 -13.64
#